data_AF-A0A957CCH1-F1
#
_entry.id   AF-A0A957CCH1-F1
#
_cell.length_a   1.000
_cell.length_b   1.000
_cell.length_c   1.000
_cell.angle_alpha   90.00
_cell.angle_beta   90.00
_cell.angle_gamma   90.00
#
_symmetry.space_group_name_H-M   'P 1'
#
loop_
_entity.id
_entity.type
_entity.pdbx_description
1 polymer ?
#
loop_
_entity_poly.entity_id
_entity_poly.type
_entity_poly.pdbx_seq_one_letter_code
_entity_poly.pdbx_strand_id
1 'polypeptide(L)'
;MRDSRLKWSLIFLFVLWLFYGLSAYYVVQKPFSVPQLMALLENPSTWLSLDFAWSSVGRSLLDVGTAVLINLAAWGIGTQLLSYTKLEMDGLETAVFGTGLGFGILGLWIFLLGLIGAFTPTAFWGTMGVTLALALWQIIFNAKAQRREERNLRQSAKSADFAFPSRGITLYLLIVLGLALTLALLPPTDWDGLFYHLKGPKLYLEAGRIIGGIDIPHLSFPALFEMLFTLAMGLRGDVGAVGDSA
;
A
#
# COMPACT_ATOMS: atom_id res chain seq x y z
N MET A 1 35.07 19.80 -19.43
CA MET A 1 35.41 18.35 -19.55
C MET A 1 35.82 17.69 -18.24
N ARG A 2 36.56 18.35 -17.33
CA ARG A 2 37.01 17.76 -16.05
C ARG A 2 35.87 17.52 -15.04
N ASP A 3 34.84 18.37 -15.07
CA ASP A 3 33.68 18.32 -14.17
C ASP A 3 32.69 17.18 -14.49
N SER A 4 32.53 16.81 -15.76
CA SER A 4 31.65 15.68 -16.14
C SER A 4 32.23 14.34 -15.72
N ARG A 5 33.57 14.16 -15.82
CA ARG A 5 34.24 12.93 -15.40
C ARG A 5 34.08 12.68 -13.90
N LEU A 6 34.19 13.72 -13.07
CA LEU A 6 34.00 13.63 -11.63
C LEU A 6 32.56 13.20 -11.27
N LYS A 7 31.55 13.78 -11.93
CA LYS A 7 30.13 13.41 -11.73
C LYS A 7 29.87 11.94 -12.09
N TRP A 8 30.42 11.47 -13.22
CA TRP A 8 30.28 10.07 -13.61
C TRP A 8 31.03 9.11 -12.67
N SER A 9 32.20 9.49 -12.16
CA SER A 9 32.92 8.70 -11.16
C SER A 9 32.14 8.58 -9.85
N LEU A 10 31.49 9.66 -9.39
CA LEU A 10 30.65 9.63 -8.19
C LEU A 10 29.39 8.76 -8.38
N ILE A 11 28.71 8.87 -9.53
CA ILE A 11 27.57 8.01 -9.87
C ILE A 11 28.01 6.54 -9.92
N PHE A 12 29.15 6.26 -10.55
CA PHE A 12 29.70 4.92 -10.63
C PHE A 12 30.01 4.34 -9.24
N LEU A 13 30.67 5.12 -8.36
CA LEU A 13 30.95 4.71 -6.99
C LEU A 13 29.67 4.47 -6.18
N PHE A 14 28.65 5.30 -6.36
CA PHE A 14 27.35 5.11 -5.73
C PHE A 14 26.66 3.83 -6.20
N VAL A 15 26.64 3.57 -7.52
CA VAL A 15 26.10 2.33 -8.09
C VAL A 15 26.87 1.11 -7.58
N LEU A 16 28.21 1.19 -7.53
CA LEU A 16 29.06 0.11 -7.02
C LEU A 16 28.78 -0.15 -5.53
N TRP A 17 28.61 0.92 -4.73
CA TRP A 17 28.22 0.82 -3.33
C TRP A 17 26.83 0.20 -3.16
N LEU A 18 25.85 0.57 -3.99
CA LEU A 18 24.53 -0.06 -4.00
C LEU A 18 24.63 -1.56 -4.31
N PHE A 19 25.37 -1.94 -5.35
CA PHE A 19 25.60 -3.34 -5.69
C PHE A 19 26.25 -4.09 -4.52
N TYR A 20 27.28 -3.52 -3.91
CA TYR A 20 27.94 -4.10 -2.73
C TYR A 20 26.96 -4.28 -1.56
N GLY A 21 26.20 -3.24 -1.21
CA GLY A 21 25.23 -3.28 -0.12
C GLY A 21 24.14 -4.31 -0.35
N LEU A 22 23.54 -4.35 -1.55
CA LEU A 22 22.55 -5.34 -1.95
C LEU A 22 23.12 -6.77 -1.93
N SER A 23 24.35 -6.96 -2.43
CA SER A 23 24.98 -8.27 -2.48
C SER A 23 25.28 -8.77 -1.06
N ALA A 24 25.84 -7.92 -0.20
CA ALA A 24 26.10 -8.23 1.20
C ALA A 24 24.80 -8.54 1.96
N TYR A 25 23.72 -7.79 1.70
CA TYR A 25 22.39 -8.07 2.24
C TYR A 25 21.91 -9.48 1.85
N TYR A 26 21.95 -9.82 0.56
CA TYR A 26 21.45 -11.11 0.06
C TYR A 26 22.35 -12.32 0.38
N VAL A 27 23.61 -12.09 0.78
CA VAL A 27 24.45 -13.17 1.35
C VAL A 27 23.88 -13.65 2.69
N VAL A 28 23.34 -12.72 3.50
CA VAL A 28 22.72 -13.03 4.79
C VAL A 28 21.24 -13.41 4.59
N GLN A 29 20.51 -12.59 3.86
CA GLN A 29 19.10 -12.74 3.54
C GLN A 29 18.93 -13.44 2.20
N LYS A 30 19.21 -14.74 2.14
CA LYS A 30 19.22 -15.49 0.88
C LYS A 30 17.86 -15.36 0.16
N PRO A 31 17.82 -14.87 -1.10
CA PRO A 31 16.57 -14.73 -1.84
C PRO A 31 15.93 -16.10 -2.18
N PHE A 32 16.75 -17.16 -2.19
CA PHE A 32 16.32 -18.53 -2.40
C PHE A 32 16.99 -19.46 -1.40
N SER A 33 16.25 -20.46 -0.95
CA SER A 33 16.85 -21.57 -0.21
C SER A 33 17.58 -22.52 -1.16
N VAL A 34 18.67 -23.16 -0.69
CA VAL A 34 19.39 -24.19 -1.50
C VAL A 34 18.44 -25.28 -2.00
N PRO A 35 17.46 -25.77 -1.21
CA PRO A 35 16.46 -26.72 -1.70
C PRO A 35 15.59 -26.17 -2.85
N GLN A 36 15.16 -24.91 -2.81
CA GLN A 36 14.42 -24.30 -3.93
C GLN A 36 15.27 -24.20 -5.20
N LEU A 37 16.57 -23.87 -5.05
CA LEU A 37 17.49 -23.82 -6.18
C LEU A 37 17.75 -25.20 -6.78
N MET A 38 17.90 -26.23 -5.94
CA MET A 38 18.07 -27.62 -6.39
C MET A 38 16.79 -28.12 -7.07
N ALA A 39 15.62 -27.85 -6.50
CA ALA A 39 14.34 -28.19 -7.13
C ALA A 39 14.15 -27.50 -8.50
N LEU A 40 14.60 -26.24 -8.64
CA LEU A 40 14.62 -25.52 -9.91
C LEU A 40 15.55 -26.19 -10.95
N LEU A 41 16.75 -26.60 -10.54
CA LEU A 41 17.72 -27.25 -11.42
C LEU A 41 17.26 -28.65 -11.84
N GLU A 42 16.58 -29.36 -10.95
CA GLU A 42 16.08 -30.71 -11.21
C GLU A 42 14.84 -30.72 -12.11
N ASN A 43 13.94 -29.73 -12.00
CA ASN A 43 12.75 -29.65 -12.84
C ASN A 43 12.45 -28.21 -13.30
N PRO A 44 13.14 -27.70 -14.33
CA PRO A 44 12.93 -26.34 -14.85
C PRO A 44 11.48 -26.06 -15.29
N SER A 45 10.74 -27.10 -15.67
CA SER A 45 9.32 -27.03 -16.05
C SER A 45 8.39 -26.64 -14.89
N THR A 46 8.80 -26.83 -13.62
CA THR A 46 8.00 -26.44 -12.44
C THR A 46 7.81 -24.92 -12.30
N TRP A 47 8.66 -24.11 -12.92
CA TRP A 47 8.49 -22.65 -12.97
C TRP A 47 7.69 -22.20 -14.20
N LEU A 48 7.61 -23.05 -15.22
CA LEU A 48 6.79 -22.84 -16.41
C LEU A 48 5.37 -23.39 -16.25
N SER A 49 5.13 -24.26 -15.25
CA SER A 49 3.79 -24.61 -14.81
C SER A 49 3.19 -23.41 -14.09
N LEU A 50 2.53 -22.55 -14.86
CA LEU A 50 1.53 -21.64 -14.34
C LEU A 50 0.36 -22.50 -13.87
N ASP A 51 0.36 -22.89 -12.59
CA ASP A 51 -0.82 -23.45 -11.94
C ASP A 51 -1.86 -22.34 -11.78
N PHE A 52 -2.53 -22.04 -12.89
CA PHE A 52 -3.56 -21.02 -12.97
C PHE A 52 -4.82 -21.55 -12.27
N ALA A 53 -5.02 -21.11 -11.03
CA ALA A 53 -6.23 -21.38 -10.29
C ALA A 53 -7.17 -20.17 -10.37
N TRP A 54 -8.40 -20.39 -10.85
CA TRP A 54 -9.46 -19.36 -10.83
C TRP A 54 -9.75 -18.82 -9.43
N SER A 55 -9.51 -19.63 -8.39
CA SER A 55 -9.59 -19.20 -6.99
C SER A 55 -8.55 -18.13 -6.65
N SER A 56 -7.33 -18.22 -7.19
CA SER A 56 -6.29 -17.19 -7.01
C SER A 56 -6.69 -15.88 -7.66
N VAL A 57 -7.23 -15.93 -8.88
CA VAL A 57 -7.76 -14.74 -9.56
C VAL A 57 -8.89 -14.10 -8.75
N GLY A 58 -9.83 -14.90 -8.27
CA GLY A 58 -10.92 -14.43 -7.41
C GLY A 58 -10.42 -13.75 -6.14
N ARG A 59 -9.39 -14.31 -5.48
CA ARG A 59 -8.77 -13.70 -4.31
C ARG A 59 -8.11 -12.36 -4.65
N SER A 60 -7.28 -12.31 -5.69
CA SER A 60 -6.63 -11.08 -6.14
C SER A 60 -7.63 -9.98 -6.49
N LEU A 61 -8.76 -10.33 -7.14
CA LEU A 61 -9.82 -9.36 -7.45
C LEU A 61 -10.46 -8.77 -6.19
N LEU A 62 -10.68 -9.59 -5.17
CA LEU A 62 -11.23 -9.13 -3.89
C LEU A 62 -10.20 -8.31 -3.09
N ASP A 63 -8.92 -8.64 -3.18
CA ASP A 63 -7.84 -7.88 -2.54
C ASP A 63 -7.71 -6.50 -3.19
N VAL A 64 -7.74 -6.45 -4.53
CA VAL A 64 -7.80 -5.19 -5.30
C VAL A 64 -9.06 -4.40 -4.95
N GLY A 65 -10.22 -5.06 -4.88
CA GLY A 65 -11.48 -4.41 -4.49
C GLY A 65 -11.38 -3.79 -3.10
N THR A 66 -10.80 -4.50 -2.15
CA THR A 66 -10.58 -4.00 -0.78
C THR A 66 -9.63 -2.81 -0.76
N ALA A 67 -8.52 -2.89 -1.50
CA ALA A 67 -7.58 -1.78 -1.64
C ALA A 67 -8.25 -0.54 -2.24
N VAL A 68 -9.08 -0.70 -3.28
CA VAL A 68 -9.85 0.40 -3.88
C VAL A 68 -10.82 1.02 -2.86
N LEU A 69 -11.55 0.21 -2.09
CA LEU A 69 -12.47 0.70 -1.08
C LEU A 69 -11.75 1.50 0.02
N ILE A 70 -10.60 1.02 0.49
CA ILE A 70 -9.80 1.73 1.50
C ILE A 70 -9.25 3.04 0.92
N ASN A 71 -8.80 3.05 -0.34
CA ASN A 71 -8.37 4.29 -1.00
C ASN A 71 -9.51 5.31 -1.14
N LEU A 72 -10.71 4.86 -1.51
CA LEU A 72 -11.90 5.73 -1.60
C LEU A 72 -12.30 6.28 -0.23
N ALA A 73 -12.25 5.44 0.81
CA ALA A 73 -12.48 5.86 2.18
C ALA A 73 -11.47 6.92 2.63
N ALA A 74 -10.17 6.67 2.42
CA ALA A 74 -9.11 7.63 2.73
C ALA A 74 -9.29 8.95 1.96
N TRP A 75 -9.53 8.89 0.65
CA TRP A 75 -9.81 10.07 -0.16
C TRP A 75 -11.02 10.86 0.37
N GLY A 76 -12.13 10.19 0.70
CA GLY A 76 -13.34 10.84 1.22
C GLY A 76 -13.12 11.55 2.56
N ILE A 77 -12.37 10.91 3.48
CA ILE A 77 -12.00 11.51 4.77
C ILE A 77 -11.11 12.74 4.55
N GLY A 78 -10.06 12.59 3.75
CA GLY A 78 -9.06 13.63 3.56
C GLY A 78 -9.56 14.82 2.78
N THR A 79 -10.37 14.61 1.74
CA THR A 79 -11.01 15.71 0.99
C THR A 79 -11.98 16.50 1.88
N GLN A 80 -12.77 15.80 2.70
CA GLN A 80 -13.61 16.46 3.70
C GLN A 80 -12.78 17.29 4.67
N LEU A 81 -11.64 16.76 5.14
CA LEU A 81 -10.77 17.48 6.08
C LEU A 81 -10.11 18.71 5.43
N LEU A 82 -9.61 18.55 4.19
CA LEU A 82 -9.03 19.65 3.41
C LEU A 82 -10.06 20.74 3.09
N SER A 83 -11.35 20.40 2.97
CA SER A 83 -12.42 21.38 2.72
C SER A 83 -12.57 22.43 3.85
N TYR A 84 -12.08 22.13 5.06
CA TYR A 84 -12.04 23.09 6.18
C TYR A 84 -10.81 24.01 6.13
N THR A 85 -9.84 23.73 5.26
CA THR A 85 -8.66 24.55 5.08
C THR A 85 -8.91 25.64 4.04
N LYS A 86 -8.14 26.73 4.09
CA LYS A 86 -8.15 27.79 3.07
C LYS A 86 -7.11 27.56 1.98
N LEU A 87 -6.59 26.34 1.86
CA LEU A 87 -5.55 26.03 0.89
C LEU A 87 -6.16 26.00 -0.52
N GLU A 88 -5.57 26.76 -1.43
CA GLU A 88 -5.90 26.66 -2.85
C GLU A 88 -5.09 25.52 -3.45
N MET A 89 -5.78 24.44 -3.78
CA MET A 89 -5.17 23.23 -4.33
C MET A 89 -5.90 22.85 -5.62
N ASP A 90 -5.17 22.32 -6.59
CA ASP A 90 -5.79 21.69 -7.75
C ASP A 90 -6.37 20.30 -7.39
N GLY A 91 -7.01 19.65 -8.36
CA GLY A 91 -7.66 18.36 -8.09
C GLY A 91 -6.69 17.20 -7.83
N LEU A 92 -5.51 17.25 -8.44
CA LEU A 92 -4.52 16.20 -8.26
C LEU A 92 -3.84 16.35 -6.90
N GLU A 93 -3.50 17.58 -6.52
CA GLU A 93 -3.03 17.93 -5.18
C GLU A 93 -4.06 17.52 -4.13
N THR A 94 -5.31 17.89 -4.33
CA THR A 94 -6.41 17.52 -3.42
C THR A 94 -6.56 16.00 -3.31
N ALA A 95 -6.46 15.27 -4.42
CA ALA A 95 -6.51 13.81 -4.41
C ALA A 95 -5.31 13.19 -3.68
N VAL A 96 -4.07 13.62 -3.96
CA VAL A 96 -2.85 13.05 -3.38
C VAL A 96 -2.77 13.36 -1.88
N PHE A 97 -2.84 14.64 -1.52
CA PHE A 97 -2.75 15.07 -0.12
C PHE A 97 -3.98 14.65 0.69
N GLY A 98 -5.17 14.70 0.09
CA GLY A 98 -6.39 14.22 0.72
C GLY A 98 -6.28 12.73 1.02
N THR A 99 -5.95 11.89 0.04
CA THR A 99 -5.81 10.44 0.27
C THR A 99 -4.76 10.14 1.34
N GLY A 100 -3.60 10.81 1.30
CA GLY A 100 -2.55 10.65 2.32
C GLY A 100 -3.01 11.03 3.74
N LEU A 101 -3.68 12.17 3.88
CA LEU A 101 -4.25 12.61 5.16
C LEU A 101 -5.33 11.64 5.66
N GLY A 102 -6.16 11.16 4.75
CA GLY A 102 -7.19 10.16 5.03
C GLY A 102 -6.63 8.84 5.52
N PHE A 103 -5.52 8.35 4.96
CA PHE A 103 -4.83 7.16 5.46
C PHE A 103 -4.36 7.36 6.90
N GLY A 104 -3.82 8.54 7.23
CA GLY A 104 -3.40 8.86 8.59
C GLY A 104 -4.57 8.83 9.58
N ILE A 105 -5.69 9.47 9.24
CA ILE A 105 -6.90 9.49 10.08
C ILE A 105 -7.51 8.09 10.21
N LEU A 106 -7.60 7.33 9.11
CA LEU A 106 -8.13 5.98 9.12
C LEU A 106 -7.24 5.04 9.96
N GLY A 107 -5.92 5.12 9.80
CA GLY A 107 -4.96 4.38 10.61
C GLY A 107 -5.07 4.70 12.11
N LEU A 108 -5.22 5.99 12.46
CA LEU A 108 -5.48 6.41 13.84
C LEU A 108 -6.80 5.88 14.39
N TRP A 109 -7.86 5.91 13.58
CA TRP A 109 -9.16 5.38 13.99
C TRP A 109 -9.09 3.88 14.29
N ILE A 110 -8.49 3.09 13.40
CA ILE A 110 -8.30 1.66 13.62
C ILE A 110 -7.37 1.41 14.82
N PHE A 111 -6.32 2.21 15.00
CA PHE A 111 -5.50 2.16 16.21
C PHE A 111 -6.35 2.33 17.48
N LEU A 112 -7.23 3.33 17.52
CA LEU A 112 -8.12 3.58 18.66
C LEU A 112 -9.10 2.42 18.89
N LEU A 113 -9.68 1.83 17.83
CA LEU A 113 -10.49 0.62 17.94
C LEU A 113 -9.69 -0.53 18.57
N GLY A 114 -8.41 -0.66 18.19
CA GLY A 114 -7.51 -1.65 18.74
C GLY A 114 -7.22 -1.45 20.23
N LEU A 115 -7.07 -0.21 20.68
CA LEU A 115 -6.85 0.11 22.10
C LEU A 115 -8.05 -0.25 22.98
N ILE A 116 -9.27 -0.07 22.48
CA ILE A 116 -10.50 -0.42 23.20
C ILE A 116 -10.95 -1.87 23.01
N GLY A 117 -10.19 -2.65 22.23
CA GLY A 117 -10.50 -4.06 21.94
C GLY A 117 -11.72 -4.29 21.06
N ALA A 118 -11.93 -3.39 20.10
CA ALA A 118 -13.05 -3.43 19.17
C ALA A 118 -12.67 -3.95 17.77
N PHE A 119 -11.63 -4.80 17.64
CA PHE A 119 -11.35 -5.46 16.36
C PHE A 119 -12.35 -6.58 16.10
N THR A 120 -13.51 -6.17 15.59
CA THR A 120 -14.61 -7.05 15.20
C THR A 120 -15.00 -6.79 13.74
N PRO A 121 -15.57 -7.78 13.05
CA PRO A 121 -16.08 -7.58 11.68
C PRO A 121 -17.07 -6.42 11.60
N THR A 122 -17.95 -6.27 12.60
CA THR A 122 -18.92 -5.17 12.68
C THR A 122 -18.25 -3.81 12.75
N ALA A 123 -17.18 -3.67 13.55
CA ALA A 123 -16.46 -2.41 13.65
C ALA A 123 -15.74 -2.04 12.34
N PHE A 124 -15.15 -3.02 11.65
CA PHE A 124 -14.49 -2.78 10.36
C PHE A 124 -15.48 -2.44 9.24
N TRP A 125 -16.56 -3.20 9.10
CA TRP A 125 -17.60 -2.91 8.11
C TRP A 125 -18.35 -1.61 8.43
N GLY A 126 -18.58 -1.31 9.71
CA GLY A 126 -19.14 -0.05 10.16
C GLY A 126 -18.24 1.14 9.82
N THR A 127 -16.93 0.99 10.05
CA THR A 127 -15.92 1.98 9.63
C THR A 127 -16.00 2.22 8.13
N MET A 128 -15.94 1.15 7.31
CA MET A 128 -16.04 1.27 5.86
C MET A 128 -17.35 1.90 5.39
N GLY A 129 -18.47 1.51 5.98
CA GLY A 129 -19.79 2.06 5.65
C GLY A 129 -19.85 3.57 5.86
N VAL A 130 -19.37 4.05 7.02
CA VAL A 130 -19.33 5.48 7.33
C VAL A 130 -18.40 6.24 6.39
N THR A 131 -17.18 5.74 6.18
CA THR A 131 -16.18 6.45 5.36
C THR A 131 -16.53 6.43 3.88
N LEU A 132 -17.15 5.37 3.38
CA LEU A 132 -17.65 5.32 2.00
C LEU A 132 -18.89 6.20 1.82
N ALA A 133 -19.78 6.28 2.81
CA ALA A 133 -20.88 7.24 2.78
C ALA A 133 -20.36 8.69 2.73
N LEU A 134 -19.29 9.00 3.46
CA LEU A 134 -18.61 10.30 3.37
C LEU A 134 -18.01 10.53 1.98
N ALA A 135 -17.33 9.54 1.40
CA ALA A 135 -16.80 9.64 0.04
C ALA A 135 -17.92 9.87 -1.00
N LEU A 136 -19.03 9.14 -0.89
CA LEU A 136 -20.21 9.34 -1.75
C LEU A 136 -20.83 10.72 -1.55
N TRP A 137 -20.90 11.21 -0.31
CA TRP A 137 -21.37 12.56 -0.01
C TRP A 137 -20.51 13.62 -0.72
N GLN A 138 -19.18 13.48 -0.71
CA GLN A 138 -18.29 14.36 -1.47
C GLN A 138 -18.60 14.35 -2.96
N ILE A 139 -18.79 13.16 -3.53
CA ILE A 139 -19.08 13.00 -4.97
C ILE A 139 -20.42 13.63 -5.35
N ILE A 140 -21.47 13.44 -4.54
CA ILE A 140 -22.82 13.87 -4.87
C ILE A 140 -23.03 15.35 -4.59
N PHE A 141 -22.69 15.81 -3.38
CA PHE A 141 -23.07 17.15 -2.90
C PHE A 141 -22.00 18.20 -3.13
N ASN A 142 -20.73 17.81 -3.22
CA ASN A 142 -19.64 18.73 -3.58
C ASN A 142 -19.34 18.72 -5.09
N ALA A 143 -20.31 18.30 -5.92
CA ALA A 143 -20.22 18.29 -7.37
C ALA A 143 -19.87 19.67 -8.00
N LYS A 144 -20.16 20.80 -7.33
CA LYS A 144 -19.71 22.13 -7.79
C LYS A 144 -18.23 22.38 -7.55
N ALA A 145 -17.69 21.92 -6.41
CA ALA A 145 -16.25 21.91 -6.16
C ALA A 145 -15.56 20.97 -7.15
N GLN A 146 -16.11 19.78 -7.39
CA GLN A 146 -15.61 18.82 -8.37
C GLN A 146 -15.70 19.31 -9.83
N ARG A 147 -16.75 20.04 -10.23
CA ARG A 147 -16.81 20.64 -11.58
C ARG A 147 -15.80 21.77 -11.75
N ARG A 148 -15.55 22.54 -10.69
CA ARG A 148 -14.46 23.54 -10.66
C ARG A 148 -13.10 22.85 -10.72
N GLU A 149 -12.96 21.72 -10.04
CA GLU A 149 -11.79 20.85 -10.01
C GLU A 149 -11.51 20.21 -11.39
N GLU A 150 -12.49 19.58 -12.04
CA GLU A 150 -12.36 19.05 -13.41
C GLU A 150 -12.00 20.14 -14.42
N ARG A 151 -12.62 21.32 -14.29
CA ARG A 151 -12.27 22.48 -15.14
C ARG A 151 -10.85 22.94 -14.86
N ASN A 152 -10.45 23.03 -13.59
CA ASN A 152 -9.11 23.41 -13.17
C ASN A 152 -8.06 22.34 -13.52
N LEU A 153 -8.40 21.06 -13.55
CA LEU A 153 -7.55 19.95 -14.01
C LEU A 153 -7.38 20.00 -15.52
N ARG A 154 -8.45 20.24 -16.28
CA ARG A 154 -8.36 20.45 -17.74
C ARG A 154 -7.64 21.74 -18.09
N GLN A 155 -7.77 22.77 -17.27
CA GLN A 155 -7.12 24.05 -17.48
C GLN A 155 -5.66 23.99 -17.03
N SER A 156 -5.34 23.37 -15.90
CA SER A 156 -3.96 23.06 -15.47
C SER A 156 -3.30 22.05 -16.40
N ALA A 157 -3.97 21.06 -16.94
CA ALA A 157 -3.41 20.22 -18.00
C ALA A 157 -3.15 21.00 -19.31
N LYS A 158 -3.81 22.14 -19.51
CA LYS A 158 -3.60 23.06 -20.64
C LYS A 158 -2.63 24.21 -20.34
N SER A 159 -2.47 24.60 -19.08
CA SER A 159 -1.73 25.80 -18.63
C SER A 159 -0.51 25.47 -17.79
N ALA A 160 -0.47 24.31 -17.15
CA ALA A 160 0.80 23.71 -16.82
C ALA A 160 1.41 23.30 -18.15
N ASP A 161 2.59 23.83 -18.42
CA ASP A 161 3.64 22.99 -18.97
C ASP A 161 3.79 21.82 -17.99
N PHE A 162 2.88 20.84 -18.04
CA PHE A 162 3.15 19.49 -17.60
C PHE A 162 4.25 19.06 -18.55
N ALA A 163 5.48 19.43 -18.21
CA ALA A 163 6.67 18.89 -18.80
C ALA A 163 6.59 17.42 -18.46
N PHE A 164 5.93 16.66 -19.34
CA PHE A 164 5.92 15.22 -19.25
C PHE A 164 7.36 14.84 -18.98
N PRO A 165 7.61 14.03 -17.94
CA PRO A 165 8.95 13.57 -17.69
C PRO A 165 9.51 13.07 -19.01
N SER A 166 10.79 13.34 -19.27
CA SER A 166 11.41 12.93 -20.53
C SER A 166 11.01 11.50 -20.88
N ARG A 167 10.92 11.14 -22.17
CA ARG A 167 10.43 9.81 -22.60
C ARG A 167 11.08 8.67 -21.81
N GLY A 168 12.36 8.81 -21.45
CA GLY A 168 13.09 7.87 -20.59
C GLY A 168 12.55 7.79 -19.16
N ILE A 169 12.26 8.92 -18.49
CA ILE A 169 11.65 8.93 -17.16
C ILE A 169 10.22 8.38 -17.20
N THR A 170 9.43 8.76 -18.20
CA THR A 170 8.06 8.22 -18.35
C THR A 170 8.09 6.71 -18.53
N LEU A 171 8.97 6.19 -19.40
CA LEU A 171 9.14 4.75 -19.59
C LEU A 171 9.60 4.07 -18.29
N TYR A 172 10.57 4.65 -17.58
CA TYR A 172 11.02 4.15 -16.29
C TYR A 172 9.89 4.06 -15.27
N LEU A 173 9.07 5.11 -15.13
CA LEU A 173 7.93 5.12 -14.20
C LEU A 173 6.88 4.08 -14.58
N LEU A 174 6.59 3.89 -15.87
CA LEU A 174 5.67 2.85 -16.34
C LEU A 174 6.19 1.45 -16.05
N ILE A 175 7.50 1.20 -16.24
CA ILE A 175 8.12 -0.08 -15.91
C ILE A 175 8.06 -0.33 -14.40
N VAL A 176 8.42 0.66 -13.59
CA VAL A 176 8.40 0.55 -12.12
C VAL A 176 6.97 0.34 -11.61
N LEU A 177 5.99 1.07 -12.14
CA LEU A 177 4.59 0.90 -11.80
C LEU A 177 4.09 -0.48 -12.19
N GLY A 178 4.40 -0.94 -13.41
CA GLY A 178 4.04 -2.28 -13.87
C GLY A 178 4.63 -3.36 -12.96
N LEU A 179 5.91 -3.26 -12.64
CA LEU A 179 6.59 -4.17 -11.72
C LEU A 179 5.97 -4.15 -10.32
N ALA A 180 5.71 -2.96 -9.77
CA ALA A 180 5.12 -2.80 -8.45
C ALA A 180 3.70 -3.41 -8.39
N LEU A 181 2.88 -3.20 -9.42
CA LEU A 181 1.56 -3.81 -9.52
C LEU A 181 1.63 -5.33 -9.65
N THR A 182 2.55 -5.86 -10.45
CA THR A 182 2.78 -7.30 -10.55
C THR A 182 3.19 -7.89 -9.20
N LEU A 183 4.13 -7.26 -8.49
CA LEU A 183 4.58 -7.71 -7.17
C LEU A 183 3.46 -7.62 -6.12
N ALA A 184 2.62 -6.59 -6.16
CA ALA A 184 1.51 -6.43 -5.23
C ALA A 184 0.38 -7.46 -5.42
N LEU A 185 0.26 -8.03 -6.63
CA LEU A 185 -0.71 -9.09 -6.93
C LEU A 185 -0.16 -10.50 -6.67
N LEU A 186 1.15 -10.64 -6.54
CA LEU A 186 1.80 -11.89 -6.16
C LEU A 186 1.77 -12.04 -4.63
N PRO A 187 1.81 -13.27 -4.12
CA PRO A 187 2.02 -13.50 -2.70
C PRO A 187 3.29 -12.76 -2.21
N PRO A 188 3.24 -12.03 -1.09
CA PRO A 188 4.39 -11.33 -0.57
C PRO A 188 5.46 -12.32 -0.16
N THR A 189 6.70 -12.02 -0.55
CA THR A 189 7.88 -12.88 -0.28
C THR A 189 8.99 -12.11 0.43
N ASP A 190 8.85 -10.79 0.54
CA ASP A 190 9.79 -9.93 1.23
C ASP A 190 9.63 -10.04 2.74
N TRP A 191 10.75 -9.95 3.44
CA TRP A 191 10.80 -10.13 4.88
C TRP A 191 10.02 -9.02 5.60
N ASP A 192 10.13 -7.76 5.17
CA ASP A 192 9.45 -6.63 5.79
C ASP A 192 7.91 -6.77 5.69
N GLY A 193 7.38 -7.11 4.52
CA GLY A 193 5.96 -7.35 4.30
C GLY A 193 5.42 -8.49 5.15
N LEU A 194 6.12 -9.63 5.15
CA LEU A 194 5.71 -10.81 5.92
C LEU A 194 5.78 -10.57 7.43
N PHE A 195 6.82 -9.90 7.90
CA PHE A 195 7.10 -9.76 9.32
C PHE A 195 6.40 -8.54 9.95
N TYR A 196 6.41 -7.38 9.31
CA TYR A 196 5.83 -6.15 9.87
C TYR A 196 4.39 -5.94 9.44
N HIS A 197 4.14 -5.96 8.12
CA HIS A 197 2.86 -5.53 7.57
C HIS A 197 1.76 -6.60 7.67
N LEU A 198 2.12 -7.88 7.81
CA LEU A 198 1.15 -8.98 7.90
C LEU A 198 1.12 -9.65 9.26
N LYS A 199 2.28 -10.03 9.82
CA LYS A 199 2.30 -10.80 11.07
C LYS A 199 1.77 -10.00 12.26
N GLY A 200 2.18 -8.74 12.40
CA GLY A 200 1.69 -7.86 13.48
C GLY A 200 0.17 -7.67 13.46
N PRO A 201 -0.41 -7.18 12.34
CA PRO A 201 -1.85 -7.08 12.16
C PRO A 201 -2.62 -8.37 12.43
N LYS A 202 -2.10 -9.51 11.98
CA LYS A 202 -2.71 -10.82 12.24
C LYS A 202 -2.78 -11.14 13.73
N LEU A 203 -1.69 -10.96 14.47
CA LEU A 203 -1.66 -11.19 15.92
C LEU A 203 -2.65 -10.29 16.67
N TYR A 204 -2.80 -9.05 16.25
CA TYR A 204 -3.79 -8.15 16.83
C TYR A 204 -5.24 -8.56 16.55
N LEU A 205 -5.52 -9.02 15.34
CA LEU A 205 -6.85 -9.52 14.99
C LEU A 205 -7.19 -10.81 15.76
N GLU A 206 -6.24 -11.74 15.89
CA GLU A 206 -6.38 -12.95 16.71
C GLU A 206 -6.68 -12.60 18.18
N ALA A 207 -6.07 -11.53 18.70
CA ALA A 207 -6.34 -11.04 20.05
C ALA A 207 -7.59 -10.15 20.18
N GLY A 208 -8.22 -9.77 19.06
CA GLY A 208 -9.34 -8.81 19.01
C GLY A 208 -8.97 -7.38 19.43
N ARG A 209 -7.67 -7.08 19.60
CA ARG A 209 -7.16 -5.81 20.15
C ARG A 209 -5.67 -5.63 19.91
N ILE A 210 -5.16 -4.42 20.15
CA ILE A 210 -3.71 -4.18 20.22
C ILE A 210 -3.17 -4.77 21.53
N ILE A 211 -2.12 -5.58 21.42
CA ILE A 211 -1.43 -6.21 22.56
C ILE A 211 0.04 -5.81 22.58
N GLY A 212 0.61 -5.66 23.78
CA GLY A 212 2.05 -5.45 23.95
C GLY A 212 2.81 -6.78 24.03
N GLY A 213 4.15 -6.68 24.11
CA GLY A 213 5.01 -7.85 24.35
C GLY A 213 5.13 -8.80 23.17
N ILE A 214 4.80 -8.34 21.96
CA ILE A 214 5.11 -9.06 20.73
C ILE A 214 6.59 -8.83 20.41
N ASP A 215 7.33 -9.91 20.11
CA ASP A 215 8.73 -9.89 19.67
C ASP A 215 8.89 -9.34 18.24
N ILE A 216 8.20 -8.22 17.96
CA ILE A 216 8.28 -7.43 16.72
C ILE A 216 8.49 -5.98 17.18
N PRO A 217 9.75 -5.50 17.26
CA PRO A 217 10.05 -4.16 17.78
C PRO A 217 9.31 -3.02 17.07
N HIS A 218 8.97 -3.20 15.79
CA HIS A 218 8.22 -2.24 14.96
C HIS A 218 6.76 -2.06 15.39
N LEU A 219 6.27 -2.85 16.34
CA LEU A 219 4.96 -2.68 16.97
C LEU A 219 5.04 -1.95 18.33
N SER A 220 6.24 -1.52 18.74
CA SER A 220 6.45 -0.79 20.01
C SER A 220 6.09 0.70 19.94
N PHE A 221 5.56 1.16 18.80
CA PHE A 221 5.05 2.51 18.57
C PHE A 221 3.69 2.44 17.84
N PRO A 222 2.94 3.56 17.75
CA PRO A 222 1.70 3.61 16.98
C PRO A 222 1.94 3.35 15.48
N ALA A 223 1.86 2.08 15.11
CA ALA A 223 2.12 1.56 13.77
C ALA A 223 0.89 1.79 12.86
N LEU A 224 0.65 3.05 12.47
CA LEU A 224 -0.59 3.46 11.78
C LEU A 224 -0.75 2.82 10.39
N PHE A 225 0.35 2.56 9.70
CA PHE A 225 0.30 1.91 8.39
C PHE A 225 -0.15 0.45 8.53
N GLU A 226 0.35 -0.24 9.56
CA GLU A 226 -0.03 -1.60 9.96
C GLU A 226 -1.52 -1.67 10.31
N MET A 227 -2.11 -0.60 10.85
CA MET A 227 -3.55 -0.55 11.12
C MET A 227 -4.40 -0.58 9.84
N LEU A 228 -3.87 -0.08 8.71
CA LEU A 228 -4.53 -0.21 7.42
C LEU A 228 -4.51 -1.67 6.93
N PHE A 229 -3.43 -2.41 7.19
CA PHE A 229 -3.37 -3.86 6.95
C PHE A 229 -4.30 -4.63 7.89
N THR A 230 -4.40 -4.23 9.17
CA THR A 230 -5.38 -4.79 10.12
C THR A 230 -6.80 -4.63 9.59
N LEU A 231 -7.15 -3.45 9.07
CA LEU A 231 -8.45 -3.20 8.46
C LEU A 231 -8.67 -4.08 7.23
N ALA A 232 -7.72 -4.10 6.29
CA ALA A 232 -7.84 -4.92 5.08
C ALA A 232 -8.03 -6.41 5.40
N MET A 233 -7.18 -6.96 6.27
CA MET A 233 -7.22 -8.36 6.71
C MET A 233 -8.51 -8.69 7.47
N GLY A 234 -8.98 -7.76 8.31
CA GLY A 234 -10.23 -7.86 9.05
C GLY A 234 -11.47 -7.89 8.16
N LEU A 235 -11.47 -7.13 7.05
CA LEU A 235 -12.56 -7.13 6.07
C LEU A 235 -12.61 -8.41 5.23
N ARG A 236 -11.44 -8.99 4.93
CA ARG A 236 -11.33 -10.24 4.16
C ARG A 236 -11.65 -11.48 4.97
N GLY A 237 -11.61 -11.37 6.30
CA GLY A 237 -11.83 -12.52 7.19
C GLY A 237 -10.64 -13.47 7.23
N ASP A 238 -9.44 -13.00 6.89
CA ASP A 238 -8.20 -13.79 6.77
C ASP A 238 -7.67 -14.34 8.11
N VAL A 239 -8.48 -14.25 9.17
CA VAL A 239 -8.24 -14.79 10.52
C VAL A 239 -9.16 -15.99 10.82
N GLY A 240 -10.09 -16.31 9.92
CA GLY A 240 -11.03 -17.42 10.05
C GLY A 240 -10.42 -18.80 9.75
N ALA A 241 -9.60 -19.32 10.65
CA ALA A 241 -9.32 -20.76 10.75
C ALA A 241 -9.00 -21.27 12.17
N VAL A 242 -9.14 -20.46 13.22
CA VAL A 242 -8.96 -20.93 14.61
C VAL A 242 -9.94 -20.18 15.53
N GLY A 243 -11.16 -20.71 15.73
CA GLY A 243 -12.10 -20.03 16.62
C GLY A 243 -13.52 -20.56 16.74
N ASP A 244 -13.85 -21.74 16.19
CA ASP A 244 -15.11 -22.43 16.54
C ASP A 244 -14.78 -23.58 17.52
N SER A 245 -14.63 -23.23 18.79
CA SER A 245 -14.85 -24.15 19.92
C SER A 245 -15.18 -23.34 21.17
N ALA A 246 -16.48 -23.17 21.39
CA ALA A 246 -17.07 -22.95 22.70
C ALA A 246 -17.92 -24.19 23.03
#